data_AF-A0A958L1S9-F1
#
_entry.id   AF-A0A958L1S9-F1
#
_cell.length_a   1.000
_cell.length_b   1.000
_cell.length_c   1.000
_cell.angle_alpha   90.00
_cell.angle_beta   90.00
_cell.angle_gamma   90.00
#
_symmetry.space_group_name_H-M   'P 1'
#
loop_
_entity.id
_entity.type
_entity.pdbx_description
1 polymer ?
#
loop_
_entity_poly.entity_id
_entity_poly.type
_entity_poly.pdbx_seq_one_letter_code
_entity_poly.pdbx_strand_id
1 'polypeptide(L)' 'LTVISTIFIPLSFLAGVYGMNFRHMPELEERWAYPVFWIVSVLLASSMLLYFFRKGWIGSEAGGDSEDDR' A
#
# COMPACT_ATOMS: atom_id res chain seq x y z
N LEU A 1 -4.56 13.03 7.01
CA LEU A 1 -5.34 11.84 7.40
C LEU A 1 -5.50 10.85 6.23
N THR A 2 -5.93 11.29 5.05
CA THR A 2 -6.25 10.44 3.88
C THR A 2 -5.12 9.52 3.41
N VAL A 3 -3.87 9.99 3.43
CA VAL A 3 -2.68 9.20 3.04
C VAL A 3 -2.41 8.04 4.00
N ILE A 4 -2.56 8.28 5.31
CA ILE A 4 -2.35 7.25 6.32
C ILE A 4 -3.43 6.18 6.19
N SER A 5 -4.70 6.57 6.04
CA SER A 5 -5.82 5.64 5.88
C SER A 5 -5.73 4.83 4.59
N THR A 6 -5.30 5.42 3.47
CA THR A 6 -5.14 4.68 2.21
C THR A 6 -4.06 3.61 2.29
N ILE A 7 -3.04 3.76 3.13
CA ILE A 7 -2.03 2.72 3.38
C ILE A 7 -2.55 1.68 4.39
N PHE A 8 -3.20 2.13 5.46
CA PHE A 8 -3.65 1.25 6.55
C PHE A 8 -4.81 0.34 6.18
N ILE A 9 -5.78 0.80 5.39
CA ILE A 9 -6.96 0.01 5.01
C ILE A 9 -6.58 -1.31 4.30
N PRO A 10 -5.79 -1.29 3.21
CA PRO A 10 -5.39 -2.52 2.53
C PRO A 10 -4.41 -3.37 3.35
N LEU A 11 -3.52 -2.76 4.16
CA LEU A 11 -2.66 -3.51 5.07
C LEU A 11 -3.46 -4.27 6.13
N SER A 12 -4.41 -3.60 6.77
CA SER A 12 -5.29 -4.19 7.80
C SER A 12 -6.18 -5.28 7.21
N PHE A 13 -6.68 -5.09 5.98
CA PHE A 13 -7.43 -6.13 5.27
C PHE A 13 -6.56 -7.36 5.01
N LEU A 14 -5.33 -7.17 4.52
CA LEU A 14 -4.39 -8.26 4.27
C LEU A 14 -4.03 -9.00 5.56
N ALA A 15 -3.77 -8.28 6.65
CA ALA A 15 -3.51 -8.85 7.97
C ALA A 15 -4.74 -9.59 8.54
N GLY A 16 -5.95 -9.10 8.31
CA GLY A 16 -7.19 -9.77 8.69
C GLY A 16 -7.43 -11.06 7.91
N VAL A 17 -7.30 -11.03 6.58
CA VAL A 17 -7.45 -12.20 5.72
C VAL A 17 -6.41 -13.26 6.06
N TYR A 18 -5.12 -12.89 6.13
CA TYR A 18 -4.05 -13.83 6.47
C TYR A 18 -4.18 -14.33 7.91
N GLY A 19 -4.39 -13.42 8.89
CA GLY A 19 -4.58 -13.78 10.29
C GLY A 19 -5.75 -14.74 10.55
N MET A 20 -6.80 -14.70 9.71
CA MET A 20 -7.96 -15.60 9.81
C MET A 20 -7.84 -16.87 8.94
N ASN A 21 -7.13 -16.86 7.80
CA ASN A 21 -7.00 -18.01 6.89
C ASN A 21 -5.72 -18.84 7.05
N PHE A 22 -4.74 -18.43 7.88
CA PHE A 22 -3.54 -19.24 8.16
C PHE A 22 -3.85 -20.68 8.61
N ARG A 23 -5.02 -20.89 9.24
CA ARG A 23 -5.43 -22.21 9.76
C ARG A 23 -6.03 -23.14 8.70
N HIS A 24 -6.33 -22.65 7.49
CA HIS A 24 -7.07 -23.40 6.47
C HIS A 24 -6.26 -23.70 5.19
N MET A 25 -4.97 -23.36 5.15
CA MET A 25 -4.11 -23.64 4.00
C MET A 25 -3.00 -24.64 4.38
N PRO A 26 -3.17 -25.94 4.10
CA PRO A 26 -2.14 -26.96 4.37
C PRO A 26 -0.87 -26.79 3.53
N GLU A 27 -0.89 -26.04 2.40
CA GLU A 27 0.34 -25.67 1.67
C GLU A 27 1.15 -24.52 2.32
N LEU A 28 0.65 -23.87 3.38
CA LEU A 28 1.27 -22.73 4.09
C LEU A 28 1.91 -23.09 5.44
N GLU A 29 1.91 -24.36 5.85
CA GLU A 29 2.64 -24.81 7.04
C GLU A 29 4.16 -24.85 6.80
N GLU A 30 4.56 -24.77 5.53
CA GLU A 30 5.94 -24.59 5.09
C GLU A 30 6.52 -23.26 5.56
N ARG A 31 7.78 -23.29 5.96
CA ARG A 31 8.58 -22.17 6.52
C ARG A 31 8.56 -20.89 5.65
N TRP A 32 8.09 -21.00 4.42
CA TRP A 32 7.99 -19.97 3.39
C TRP A 32 6.73 -19.11 3.46
N ALA A 33 5.67 -19.50 4.18
CA ALA A 33 4.45 -18.69 4.27
C ALA A 33 4.68 -17.31 4.92
N TYR A 34 5.51 -17.29 5.96
CA TYR A 34 5.87 -16.05 6.66
C TYR A 34 6.63 -15.06 5.76
N PRO A 35 7.72 -15.44 5.05
CA PRO A 35 8.39 -14.53 4.13
C PRO A 35 7.52 -14.15 2.92
N VAL A 36 6.67 -15.04 2.40
CA VAL A 36 5.73 -14.69 1.32
C VAL A 36 4.73 -13.62 1.77
N PHE A 37 4.17 -13.73 2.98
CA PHE A 37 3.29 -12.71 3.54
C PHE A 37 3.99 -11.34 3.65
N TRP A 38 5.24 -11.33 4.13
CA TRP A 38 6.04 -10.11 4.20
C TRP A 38 6.34 -9.52 2.82
N ILE A 39 6.69 -10.35 1.83
CA ILE A 39 6.90 -9.91 0.45
C ILE A 39 5.63 -9.28 -0.12
N VAL A 40 4.48 -9.93 0.04
CA VAL A 40 3.19 -9.40 -0.46
C VAL A 40 2.85 -8.09 0.25
N SER A 41 3.03 -8.01 1.56
CA SER A 41 2.76 -6.79 2.34
C SER A 41 3.64 -5.62 1.90
N VAL A 42 4.95 -5.86 1.74
CA VAL A 42 5.92 -4.85 1.27
C VAL A 42 5.60 -4.46 -0.17
N LEU A 43 5.29 -5.41 -1.04
CA LEU A 43 4.98 -5.16 -2.44
C LEU A 43 3.68 -4.35 -2.58
N LEU A 44 2.66 -4.62 -1.76
CA LEU A 44 1.42 -3.84 -1.73
C LEU A 44 1.70 -2.40 -1.30
N ALA A 45 2.42 -2.23 -0.19
CA ALA A 45 2.80 -0.92 0.35
C ALA A 45 3.63 -0.13 -0.66
N SER A 46 4.65 -0.76 -1.25
CA SER A 46 5.49 -0.15 -2.29
C SER A 46 4.69 0.16 -3.55
N SER A 47 3.74 -0.68 -3.99
CA SER A 47 2.92 -0.38 -5.16
C SER A 47 2.02 0.84 -4.94
N MET A 48 1.44 0.99 -3.74
CA MET A 48 0.65 2.17 -3.39
C MET A 48 1.51 3.42 -3.30
N LEU A 49 2.68 3.32 -2.65
CA LEU A 49 3.66 4.40 -2.60
C LEU A 49 4.09 4.82 -4.01
N LEU A 50 4.49 3.87 -4.85
CA LEU A 50 4.88 4.12 -6.24
C LEU A 50 3.72 4.68 -7.07
N TYR A 51 2.49 4.23 -6.84
CA TYR A 51 1.31 4.80 -7.52
C TYR A 51 1.10 6.26 -7.12
N PHE A 52 1.20 6.60 -5.83
CA PHE A 52 1.13 7.99 -5.35
C PHE A 52 2.27 8.86 -5.89
N PHE A 53 3.50 8.32 -5.90
CA PHE A 53 4.66 8.99 -6.48
C PHE A 53 4.49 9.21 -7.99
N ARG A 54 3.99 8.20 -8.72
CA ARG A 54 3.79 8.28 -10.17
C ARG A 54 2.60 9.15 -10.57
N LYS A 55 1.64 9.36 -9.66
CA LYS A 55 0.57 10.35 -9.82
C LYS A 55 1.02 11.80 -9.63
N GLY A 56 2.31 12.05 -9.33
CA GLY A 56 2.90 13.39 -9.38
C GLY A 56 2.65 14.27 -8.16
N TRP A 57 2.11 13.73 -7.06
CA TRP A 57 1.69 14.56 -5.93
C TRP A 57 2.84 15.16 -5.09
N ILE A 58 4.08 14.69 -5.29
CA ILE A 58 5.31 15.25 -4.68
C ILE A 58 6.10 16.15 -5.64
N GLY A 59 5.62 16.39 -6.87
CA GLY A 59 6.35 17.18 -7.86
C GLY A 59 5.52 18.12 -8.73
N SER A 60 4.19 18.21 -8.57
CA SER A 60 3.38 19.05 -9.45
C SER A 60 2.14 19.63 -8.78
N GLU A 61 2.27 20.27 -7.62
CA GLU A 61 1.34 21.33 -7.15
C GLU A 61 2.07 22.44 -6.38
N ALA A 62 3.29 22.79 -6.83
CA ALA A 62 3.96 24.04 -6.46
C ALA A 62 4.41 24.73 -7.75
N GLY A 63 3.47 25.29 -8.48
CA GLY A 63 3.73 25.92 -9.77
C GLY A 63 2.46 26.33 -10.50
N GLY A 64 1.66 27.16 -9.85
CA GLY A 64 0.47 27.77 -10.44
C GLY A 64 -0.02 28.95 -9.61
N ASP A 65 0.88 29.62 -8.89
CA ASP A 65 0.64 30.99 -8.45
C ASP A 65 1.50 31.85 -9.37
N SER A 66 0.86 32.52 -10.33
CA SER A 66 1.15 33.89 -10.77
C SER A 66 0.34 34.19 -12.04
N GLU A 67 -0.56 35.15 -11.88
CA GLU A 67 -0.87 36.21 -12.84
C GLU A 67 -1.79 35.93 -14.04
N ASP A 68 -2.69 36.91 -14.23
CA ASP A 68 -3.40 37.29 -15.44
C ASP A 68 -4.76 36.60 -15.70
N ASP A 69 -5.80 37.17 -15.12
CA ASP A 69 -6.81 37.85 -15.96
C ASP A 69 -7.63 38.85 -15.12
N ARG A 70 -7.21 40.12 -15.27
CA ARG A 70 -7.97 41.39 -15.27
C ARG A 70 -9.23 41.55 -14.41
#